data_AF-A0A936BTG5-F1
#
_entry.id   AF-A0A936BTG5-F1
#
_cell.length_a   1.000
_cell.length_b   1.000
_cell.length_c   1.000
_cell.angle_alpha   90.00
_cell.angle_beta   90.00
_cell.angle_gamma   90.00
#
_symmetry.space_group_name_H-M   'P 1'
#
loop_
_entity.id
_entity.type
_entity.pdbx_description
1 polymer ?
#
loop_
_entity_poly.entity_id
_entity_poly.type
_entity_poly.pdbx_seq_one_letter_code
_entity_poly.pdbx_strand_id
1 'polypeptide(L)'
;MRTAISLILAAALTGLVFAQSTQQSEPSGIERQPLEHWLGDWTYQSTTHNSPLGAGGTSLGTCSVRPILAGQFVEFRGKETGPDGSLQWIETDGFDPARGCFFWSSFASDGSVIDATYTFDGPRVAVTGTLLAGDKRYRLRGLVTFADDFQSLTDKREISTDGVHWTLLSENRAAKIIPVLAAPDSVEQELVALENAWAAAYVAADVKMLDRLEAEEWICTSAKGEVIGKADDLRDLADGSFKATVFEMSDLKVQIYGDTAVITGRQTEKATYKGEDASAVHRITDVWLRRDGRWQAIASHLSREAAAP
;
A
#
# COMPACT_ATOMS: atom_id res chain seq x y z
N MET A 1 54.56 -2.31 -0.48
CA MET A 1 54.21 -3.60 0.15
C MET A 1 53.33 -3.28 1.36
N ARG A 2 52.07 -3.67 1.52
CA ARG A 2 51.30 -4.79 0.95
C ARG A 2 49.79 -4.47 1.09
N THR A 3 49.10 -4.50 -0.06
CA THR A 3 47.76 -5.08 -0.33
C THR A 3 46.49 -4.49 0.30
N ALA A 4 45.66 -3.92 -0.59
CA ALA A 4 44.19 -3.97 -0.57
C ALA A 4 43.66 -5.41 -0.76
N ILE A 5 42.41 -5.68 -0.36
CA ILE A 5 41.35 -6.37 -1.14
C ILE A 5 40.09 -6.54 -0.27
N SER A 6 38.95 -6.18 -0.88
CA SER A 6 37.55 -6.23 -0.47
C SER A 6 37.04 -7.63 -0.08
N LEU A 7 35.95 -7.67 0.69
CA LEU A 7 34.97 -8.77 0.66
C LEU A 7 33.58 -8.26 1.04
N ILE A 8 32.85 -7.83 0.01
CA ILE A 8 31.39 -7.74 -0.03
C ILE A 8 30.88 -9.19 -0.10
N LEU A 9 30.14 -9.65 0.90
CA LEU A 9 29.52 -10.98 0.91
C LEU A 9 28.05 -10.85 1.29
N ALA A 10 27.23 -10.45 0.33
CA ALA A 10 25.76 -10.50 0.41
C ALA A 10 25.15 -10.65 -0.99
N ALA A 11 25.70 -11.54 -1.81
CA ALA A 11 25.17 -11.89 -3.13
C ALA A 11 25.53 -13.33 -3.50
N ALA A 12 24.95 -14.31 -2.78
CA ALA A 12 24.97 -15.73 -3.18
C ALA A 12 24.01 -16.57 -2.32
N LEU A 13 22.69 -16.34 -2.44
CA LEU A 13 21.68 -17.30 -1.96
C LEU A 13 20.54 -17.53 -2.95
N THR A 14 20.73 -17.11 -4.21
CA THR A 14 19.75 -17.24 -5.31
C THR A 14 20.21 -18.18 -6.44
N GLY A 15 21.35 -18.89 -6.28
CA GLY A 15 21.99 -19.61 -7.39
C GLY A 15 22.03 -21.14 -7.34
N LEU A 16 21.47 -21.82 -6.32
CA LEU A 16 21.70 -23.26 -6.11
C LEU A 16 20.43 -24.14 -6.01
N VAL A 17 19.25 -23.62 -6.38
CA VAL A 17 18.00 -24.41 -6.43
C VAL A 17 17.32 -24.29 -7.80
N PHE A 18 18.07 -24.46 -8.89
CA PHE A 18 17.49 -24.62 -10.25
C PHE A 18 17.94 -25.90 -10.96
N ALA A 19 18.51 -26.85 -10.23
CA ALA A 19 18.90 -28.14 -10.79
C ALA A 19 18.38 -29.27 -9.89
N GLN A 20 17.06 -29.34 -9.73
CA GLN A 20 16.23 -30.53 -9.44
C GLN A 20 14.92 -30.11 -8.76
N SER A 21 13.93 -29.69 -9.55
CA SER A 21 12.55 -30.07 -9.25
C SER A 21 11.80 -30.25 -10.57
N THR A 22 11.54 -31.52 -10.87
CA THR A 22 10.43 -31.94 -11.72
C THR A 22 9.19 -31.19 -11.26
N GLN A 23 8.62 -30.36 -12.15
CA GLN A 23 7.23 -29.90 -12.14
C GLN A 23 6.63 -29.87 -10.73
N GLN A 24 7.08 -28.91 -9.92
CA GLN A 24 6.48 -28.64 -8.63
C GLN A 24 5.05 -28.18 -8.92
N SER A 25 4.10 -29.11 -8.82
CA SER A 25 2.68 -28.80 -8.78
C SER A 25 2.49 -27.65 -7.82
N GLU A 26 1.83 -26.57 -8.26
CA GLU A 26 1.46 -25.49 -7.36
C GLU A 26 0.87 -26.12 -6.09
N PRO A 27 1.37 -25.77 -4.87
CA PRO A 27 0.74 -26.25 -3.66
C PRO A 27 -0.74 -25.88 -3.72
N SER A 28 -1.57 -26.90 -3.55
CA SER A 28 -3.00 -26.86 -3.77
C SER A 28 -3.64 -25.66 -3.07
N GLY A 29 -4.51 -24.93 -3.78
CA GLY A 29 -5.14 -23.68 -3.28
C GLY A 29 -5.89 -23.79 -1.95
N ILE A 30 -6.10 -24.99 -1.42
CA ILE A 30 -6.68 -25.26 -0.08
C ILE A 30 -5.79 -24.66 1.04
N GLU A 31 -4.46 -24.61 0.86
CA GLU A 31 -3.54 -24.08 1.89
C GLU A 31 -3.45 -22.54 1.89
N ARG A 32 -3.86 -21.88 0.80
CA ARG A 32 -3.87 -20.40 0.67
C ARG A 32 -5.12 -19.75 1.23
N GLN A 33 -6.27 -20.43 1.15
CA GLN A 33 -7.58 -19.91 1.54
C GLN A 33 -7.59 -19.19 2.91
N PRO A 34 -6.93 -19.68 3.97
CA PRO A 34 -7.02 -19.03 5.27
C PRO A 34 -6.32 -17.67 5.36
N LEU A 35 -5.28 -17.42 4.54
CA LEU A 35 -4.63 -16.10 4.49
C LEU A 35 -5.53 -15.03 3.87
N GLU A 36 -6.43 -15.43 2.98
CA GLU A 36 -7.37 -14.51 2.32
C GLU A 36 -8.36 -13.89 3.31
N HIS A 37 -8.64 -14.55 4.43
CA HIS A 37 -9.50 -14.00 5.49
C HIS A 37 -8.95 -12.69 6.06
N TRP A 38 -7.62 -12.55 6.12
CA TRP A 38 -6.95 -11.35 6.61
C TRP A 38 -7.00 -10.18 5.62
N LEU A 39 -7.18 -10.44 4.32
CA LEU A 39 -7.05 -9.41 3.29
C LEU A 39 -8.06 -8.27 3.45
N GLY A 40 -7.60 -7.05 3.16
CA GLY A 40 -8.42 -5.84 3.21
C GLY A 40 -7.89 -4.83 4.20
N ASP A 41 -8.67 -3.77 4.39
CA ASP A 41 -8.37 -2.70 5.33
C ASP A 41 -9.19 -2.91 6.60
N TRP A 42 -8.58 -2.69 7.75
CA TRP A 42 -9.14 -2.95 9.06
C TRP A 42 -9.03 -1.73 9.95
N THR A 43 -10.04 -1.53 10.79
CA THR A 43 -9.97 -0.69 11.98
C THR A 43 -9.97 -1.59 13.20
N TYR A 44 -9.26 -1.19 14.25
CA TYR A 44 -9.27 -1.92 15.51
C TYR A 44 -9.18 -0.99 16.72
N GLN A 45 -9.73 -1.50 17.82
CA GLN A 45 -9.53 -0.97 19.15
C GLN A 45 -8.75 -2.01 19.97
N SER A 46 -7.65 -1.60 20.59
CA SER A 46 -6.91 -2.43 21.54
C SER A 46 -7.12 -1.92 22.95
N THR A 47 -7.35 -2.84 23.88
CA THR A 47 -7.26 -2.60 25.32
C THR A 47 -6.08 -3.38 25.85
N THR A 48 -5.00 -2.67 26.19
CA THR A 48 -3.84 -3.25 26.85
C THR A 48 -4.04 -3.18 28.36
N HIS A 49 -3.66 -4.24 29.06
CA HIS A 49 -3.79 -4.38 30.51
C HIS A 49 -2.46 -4.11 31.22
N ASN A 50 -2.53 -3.80 32.52
CA ASN A 50 -1.33 -3.65 33.34
C ASN A 50 -0.51 -4.93 33.29
N SER A 51 0.75 -4.80 32.89
CA SER A 51 1.64 -5.94 32.66
C SER A 51 3.09 -5.54 32.95
N PRO A 52 4.05 -6.48 32.86
CA PRO A 52 5.47 -6.14 32.91
C PRO A 52 5.94 -5.14 31.84
N LEU A 53 5.13 -4.88 30.81
CA LEU A 53 5.42 -3.91 29.76
C LEU A 53 4.99 -2.48 30.11
N GLY A 54 4.23 -2.29 31.19
CA GLY A 54 3.80 -0.97 31.63
C GLY A 54 2.33 -0.90 32.06
N ALA A 55 1.84 0.33 32.21
CA ALA A 55 0.44 0.58 32.47
C ALA A 55 -0.42 0.23 31.25
N GLY A 56 -1.62 -0.27 31.50
CA GLY A 56 -2.61 -0.51 30.46
C GLY A 56 -3.23 0.78 29.91
N GLY A 57 -3.93 0.65 28.80
CA GLY A 57 -4.55 1.76 28.09
C GLY A 57 -5.38 1.29 26.91
N THR A 58 -6.08 2.24 26.28
CA THR A 58 -6.86 1.96 25.07
C THR A 58 -6.24 2.70 23.89
N SER A 59 -5.97 1.98 22.81
CA SER A 59 -5.54 2.54 21.53
C SER A 59 -6.57 2.28 20.43
N LEU A 60 -6.52 3.12 19.41
CA LEU A 60 -7.24 2.94 18.16
C LEU A 60 -6.23 2.85 17.03
N GLY A 61 -6.46 1.93 16.11
CA GLY A 61 -5.55 1.71 14.99
C GLY A 61 -6.25 1.30 13.71
N THR A 62 -5.48 1.37 12.65
CA THR A 62 -5.85 0.92 11.31
C THR A 62 -4.76 0.02 10.79
N CYS A 63 -5.13 -0.99 10.00
CA CYS A 63 -4.18 -1.88 9.34
C CYS A 63 -4.65 -2.17 7.91
N SER A 64 -3.71 -2.15 6.96
CA SER A 64 -3.94 -2.62 5.59
C SER A 64 -3.23 -3.94 5.38
N VAL A 65 -3.94 -4.93 4.83
CA VAL A 65 -3.42 -6.26 4.55
C VAL A 65 -3.48 -6.54 3.06
N ARG A 66 -2.33 -6.90 2.48
CA ARG A 66 -2.17 -7.10 1.04
C ARG A 66 -1.37 -8.37 0.75
N PRO A 67 -1.66 -9.08 -0.36
CA PRO A 67 -0.83 -10.20 -0.79
C PRO A 67 0.52 -9.71 -1.27
N ILE A 68 1.58 -10.44 -0.96
CA ILE A 68 2.94 -10.21 -1.47
C ILE A 68 3.49 -11.51 -2.06
N LEU A 69 4.59 -11.42 -2.83
CA LEU A 69 5.28 -12.58 -3.40
C LEU A 69 4.31 -13.55 -4.12
N ALA A 70 3.52 -13.01 -5.05
CA ALA A 70 2.48 -13.74 -5.80
C ALA A 70 1.41 -14.42 -4.91
N GLY A 71 1.13 -13.85 -3.73
CA GLY A 71 0.11 -14.36 -2.80
C GLY A 71 0.58 -15.56 -1.97
N GLN A 72 1.89 -15.85 -1.96
CA GLN A 72 2.45 -16.85 -1.05
C GLN A 72 2.50 -16.35 0.40
N PHE A 73 2.46 -15.03 0.58
CA PHE A 73 2.48 -14.35 1.87
C PHE A 73 1.49 -13.20 1.84
N VAL A 74 1.15 -12.69 3.02
CA VAL A 74 0.47 -11.40 3.16
C VAL A 74 1.32 -10.46 4.00
N GLU A 75 1.28 -9.18 3.67
CA GLU A 75 1.89 -8.10 4.44
C GLU A 75 0.79 -7.30 5.11
N PHE A 76 0.95 -7.07 6.41
CA PHE A 76 0.16 -6.16 7.20
C PHE A 76 0.97 -4.88 7.41
N ARG A 77 0.33 -3.72 7.25
CA ARG A 77 0.89 -2.42 7.65
C ARG A 77 -0.10 -1.70 8.53
N GLY A 78 0.30 -1.49 9.77
CA GLY A 78 -0.55 -0.89 10.78
C GLY A 78 0.01 0.38 11.37
N LYS A 79 -0.92 1.20 11.88
CA LYS A 79 -0.63 2.32 12.75
C LYS A 79 -1.68 2.37 13.86
N GLU A 80 -1.28 2.76 15.04
CA GLU A 80 -2.20 3.01 16.15
C GLU A 80 -1.78 4.26 16.93
N THR A 81 -2.74 4.79 17.67
CA THR A 81 -2.53 5.91 18.59
C THR A 81 -3.17 5.55 19.92
N GLY A 82 -2.38 5.64 20.98
CA GLY A 82 -2.79 5.36 22.36
C GLY A 82 -2.22 6.39 23.33
N PRO A 83 -2.35 6.15 24.64
CA PRO A 83 -1.88 7.07 25.69
C PRO A 83 -0.39 7.36 25.61
N ASP A 84 0.40 6.39 25.16
CA ASP A 84 1.87 6.48 25.06
C ASP A 84 2.36 7.03 23.71
N GLY A 85 1.44 7.49 22.86
CA GLY A 85 1.73 8.10 21.56
C GLY A 85 1.31 7.22 20.37
N SER A 86 1.98 7.43 19.23
CA SER A 86 1.71 6.70 18.00
C SER A 86 2.70 5.56 17.78
N LEU A 87 2.19 4.40 17.39
CA LEU A 87 2.98 3.24 16.99
C LEU A 87 2.71 2.91 15.52
N GLN A 88 3.75 2.56 14.78
CA GLN A 88 3.63 1.98 13.44
C GLN A 88 4.24 0.58 13.44
N TRP A 89 3.68 -0.32 12.65
CA TRP A 89 4.18 -1.69 12.58
C TRP A 89 3.96 -2.32 11.21
N ILE A 90 4.79 -3.31 10.91
CA ILE A 90 4.69 -4.17 9.74
C ILE A 90 4.71 -5.62 10.19
N GLU A 91 3.93 -6.45 9.53
CA GLU A 91 3.88 -7.89 9.79
C GLU A 91 3.81 -8.65 8.47
N THR A 92 4.39 -9.84 8.45
CA THR A 92 4.34 -10.74 7.29
C THR A 92 3.94 -12.14 7.72
N ASP A 93 2.94 -12.69 7.04
CA ASP A 93 2.40 -14.01 7.32
C ASP A 93 2.64 -14.96 6.16
N GLY A 94 2.92 -16.23 6.48
CA GLY A 94 3.07 -17.30 5.51
C GLY A 94 2.65 -18.65 6.07
N PHE A 95 2.59 -19.66 5.20
CA PHE A 95 2.28 -21.04 5.57
C PHE A 95 3.55 -21.89 5.59
N ASP A 96 3.78 -22.63 6.68
CA ASP A 96 4.83 -23.65 6.78
C ASP A 96 4.20 -25.04 6.54
N PRO A 97 4.35 -25.62 5.33
CA PRO A 97 3.75 -26.91 5.01
C PRO A 97 4.39 -28.07 5.77
N ALA A 98 5.64 -27.93 6.22
CA ALA A 98 6.31 -28.98 6.99
C ALA A 98 5.75 -29.08 8.42
N ARG A 99 5.28 -27.94 8.97
CA ARG A 99 4.67 -27.89 10.30
C ARG A 99 3.15 -27.91 10.28
N GLY A 100 2.53 -27.70 9.11
CA GLY A 100 1.08 -27.61 8.97
C GLY A 100 0.48 -26.42 9.72
N CYS A 101 1.24 -25.33 9.86
CA CYS A 101 0.81 -24.13 10.56
C CYS A 101 1.24 -22.88 9.80
N PHE A 102 0.55 -21.77 10.07
CA PHE A 102 0.98 -20.47 9.62
C PHE A 102 2.02 -19.89 10.58
N PHE A 103 2.81 -18.96 10.08
CA PHE A 103 3.75 -18.18 10.86
C PHE A 103 3.62 -16.71 10.52
N TRP A 104 4.02 -15.87 11.46
CA TRP A 104 4.14 -14.45 11.26
C TRP A 104 5.31 -13.88 12.05
N SER A 105 5.87 -12.80 11.50
CA SER A 105 6.82 -11.93 12.18
C SER A 105 6.34 -10.50 12.06
N SER A 106 6.36 -9.77 13.18
CA SER A 106 5.93 -8.36 13.26
C SER A 106 7.03 -7.50 13.86
N PHE A 107 7.14 -6.27 13.39
CA PHE A 107 8.14 -5.29 13.78
C PHE A 107 7.47 -3.94 13.96
N ALA A 108 7.65 -3.31 15.11
CA ALA A 108 7.06 -2.02 15.41
C ALA A 108 8.10 -0.91 15.61
N SER A 109 7.66 0.34 15.49
CA SER A 109 8.50 1.54 15.54
C SER A 109 9.14 1.79 16.91
N ASP A 110 8.64 1.14 17.97
CA ASP A 110 9.24 1.14 19.30
C ASP A 110 10.34 0.06 19.46
N GLY A 111 10.61 -0.71 18.40
CA GLY A 111 11.59 -1.79 18.39
C GLY A 111 11.06 -3.13 18.90
N SER A 112 9.77 -3.23 19.24
CA SER A 112 9.17 -4.51 19.60
C SER A 112 9.09 -5.44 18.38
N VAL A 113 9.26 -6.74 18.65
CA VAL A 113 9.24 -7.80 17.63
C VAL A 113 8.41 -8.97 18.12
N ILE A 114 7.49 -9.43 17.28
CA ILE A 114 6.77 -10.68 17.51
C ILE A 114 7.22 -11.71 16.48
N ASP A 115 7.49 -12.93 16.93
CA ASP A 115 7.72 -14.09 16.08
C ASP A 115 6.80 -15.21 16.59
N ALA A 116 5.85 -15.65 15.77
CA ALA A 116 4.81 -16.55 16.23
C ALA A 116 4.26 -17.46 15.12
N THR A 117 3.60 -18.53 15.54
CA THR A 117 2.87 -19.47 14.69
C THR A 117 1.41 -19.49 15.06
N TYR A 118 0.55 -19.87 14.11
CA TYR A 118 -0.86 -20.01 14.36
C TYR A 118 -1.54 -21.07 13.49
N THR A 119 -2.69 -21.54 13.94
CA THR A 119 -3.53 -22.54 13.26
C THR A 119 -4.99 -22.13 13.29
N PHE A 120 -5.68 -22.33 12.16
CA PHE A 120 -7.12 -22.15 12.06
C PHE A 120 -7.88 -23.41 12.50
N ASP A 121 -8.94 -23.22 13.26
CA ASP A 121 -10.00 -24.19 13.56
C ASP A 121 -11.35 -23.47 13.36
N GLY A 122 -11.85 -23.52 12.12
CA GLY A 122 -12.95 -22.68 11.67
C GLY A 122 -12.65 -21.18 11.89
N PRO A 123 -13.50 -20.43 12.61
CA PRO A 123 -13.28 -19.01 12.87
C PRO A 123 -12.23 -18.75 13.97
N ARG A 124 -11.72 -19.79 14.64
CA ARG A 124 -10.78 -19.64 15.76
C ARG A 124 -9.35 -19.79 15.27
N VAL A 125 -8.48 -18.86 15.67
CA VAL A 125 -7.05 -18.88 15.34
C VAL A 125 -6.25 -18.93 16.63
N ALA A 126 -5.65 -20.08 16.91
CA ALA A 126 -4.79 -20.25 18.08
C ALA A 126 -3.38 -19.78 17.74
N VAL A 127 -2.81 -18.91 18.58
CA VAL A 127 -1.48 -18.30 18.34
C VAL A 127 -0.52 -18.65 19.47
N THR A 128 0.74 -18.93 19.12
CA THR A 128 1.84 -19.12 20.07
C THR A 128 3.14 -18.54 19.51
N GLY A 129 3.98 -17.95 20.36
CA GLY A 129 5.28 -17.47 19.92
C GLY A 129 6.05 -16.70 20.97
N THR A 130 6.77 -15.67 20.54
CA THR A 130 7.56 -14.80 21.41
C THR A 130 7.37 -13.34 21.07
N LEU A 131 7.48 -12.49 22.09
CA LEU A 131 7.50 -11.04 22.01
C LEU A 131 8.84 -10.54 22.57
N LEU A 132 9.60 -9.80 21.79
CA LEU A 132 10.68 -8.94 22.26
C LEU A 132 10.12 -7.55 22.53
N ALA A 133 10.30 -7.03 23.74
CA ALA A 133 9.94 -5.66 24.09
C ALA A 133 11.07 -5.07 24.93
N GLY A 134 11.68 -3.99 24.43
CA GLY A 134 12.96 -3.49 24.96
C GLY A 134 14.04 -4.55 24.88
N ASP A 135 14.66 -4.88 26.02
CA ASP A 135 15.72 -5.90 26.16
C ASP A 135 15.19 -7.28 26.63
N LYS A 136 13.87 -7.42 26.80
CA LYS A 136 13.25 -8.62 27.37
C LYS A 136 12.46 -9.42 26.34
N ARG A 137 12.59 -10.74 26.42
CA ARG A 137 11.77 -11.68 25.65
C ARG A 137 10.72 -12.34 26.53
N TYR A 138 9.51 -12.39 26.01
CA TYR A 138 8.36 -13.03 26.61
C TYR A 138 7.86 -14.14 25.69
N ARG A 139 7.34 -15.21 26.25
CA ARG A 139 6.46 -16.13 25.54
C ARG A 139 5.13 -15.44 25.31
N LEU A 140 4.55 -15.65 24.14
CA LEU A 140 3.28 -15.10 23.71
C LEU A 140 2.33 -16.26 23.41
N ARG A 141 1.07 -16.13 23.81
CA ARG A 141 -0.01 -16.95 23.28
C ARG A 141 -1.25 -16.09 23.07
N GLY A 142 -2.18 -16.58 22.25
CA GLY A 142 -3.42 -15.89 22.05
C GLY A 142 -4.47 -16.69 21.31
N LEU A 143 -5.63 -16.08 21.20
CA LEU A 143 -6.76 -16.61 20.46
C LEU A 143 -7.42 -15.46 19.71
N VAL A 144 -7.42 -15.55 18.39
CA VAL A 144 -8.29 -14.74 17.54
C VAL A 144 -9.57 -15.52 17.29
N THR A 145 -10.70 -14.84 17.28
CA THR A 145 -12.00 -15.42 16.88
C THR A 145 -12.66 -14.47 15.90
N PHE A 146 -12.78 -14.90 14.65
CA PHE A 146 -13.54 -14.23 13.61
C PHE A 146 -15.05 -14.36 13.85
N ALA A 147 -15.81 -13.36 13.40
CA ALA A 147 -17.22 -13.54 13.12
C ALA A 147 -17.42 -14.47 11.91
N ASP A 148 -18.62 -15.07 11.79
CA ASP A 148 -18.92 -16.05 10.75
C ASP A 148 -18.71 -15.53 9.31
N ASP A 149 -18.80 -14.22 9.11
CA ASP A 149 -18.62 -13.53 7.83
C ASP A 149 -17.16 -13.10 7.55
N PHE A 150 -16.26 -13.34 8.50
CA PHE A 150 -14.86 -12.89 8.48
C PHE A 150 -14.69 -11.36 8.28
N GLN A 151 -15.71 -10.57 8.57
CA GLN A 151 -15.67 -9.10 8.49
C GLN A 151 -15.29 -8.46 9.82
N SER A 152 -15.27 -9.22 10.91
CA SER A 152 -14.83 -8.75 12.21
C SER A 152 -14.17 -9.86 13.01
N LEU A 153 -13.38 -9.48 14.01
CA LEU A 153 -12.69 -10.40 14.89
C LEU A 153 -12.50 -9.83 16.28
N THR A 154 -12.28 -10.73 17.23
CA THR A 154 -11.73 -10.43 18.55
C THR A 154 -10.39 -11.13 18.71
N ASP A 155 -9.46 -10.52 19.41
CA ASP A 155 -8.14 -11.11 19.68
C ASP A 155 -7.77 -10.91 21.15
N LYS A 156 -7.33 -11.97 21.80
CA LYS A 156 -6.85 -11.95 23.18
C LYS A 156 -5.41 -12.45 23.24
N ARG A 157 -4.51 -11.67 23.81
CA ARG A 157 -3.07 -11.99 23.94
C ARG A 157 -2.65 -12.10 25.40
N GLU A 158 -1.81 -13.08 25.69
CA GLU A 158 -1.19 -13.27 27.00
C GLU A 158 0.31 -13.47 26.85
N ILE A 159 1.07 -12.96 27.82
CA ILE A 159 2.53 -13.09 27.87
C ILE A 159 3.00 -13.81 29.12
N SER A 160 4.18 -14.41 29.04
CA SER A 160 4.80 -15.11 30.17
C SER A 160 6.33 -15.07 30.08
N THR A 161 7.01 -14.92 31.21
CA THR A 161 8.48 -15.02 31.29
C THR A 161 8.96 -16.46 31.51
N ASP A 162 8.14 -17.31 32.12
CA ASP A 162 8.51 -18.67 32.52
C ASP A 162 7.72 -19.77 31.79
N GLY A 163 6.68 -19.39 31.03
CA GLY A 163 5.77 -20.30 30.33
C GLY A 163 4.73 -20.96 31.22
N VAL A 164 4.72 -20.65 32.52
CA VAL A 164 3.82 -21.23 33.53
C VAL A 164 2.81 -20.19 33.98
N HIS A 165 3.28 -18.99 34.35
CA HIS A 165 2.43 -17.88 34.79
C HIS A 165 2.17 -16.94 33.63
N TRP A 166 0.90 -16.82 33.25
CA TRP A 166 0.48 -16.02 32.10
C TRP A 166 -0.23 -14.75 32.59
N THR A 167 0.16 -13.61 32.00
CA THR A 167 -0.44 -12.30 32.25
C THR A 167 -1.21 -11.89 31.00
N LEU A 168 -2.46 -11.44 31.18
CA LEU A 168 -3.24 -10.83 30.11
C LEU A 168 -2.52 -9.58 29.61
N LEU A 169 -2.17 -9.57 28.33
CA LEU A 169 -1.52 -8.44 27.68
C LEU A 169 -2.57 -7.52 27.06
N SER A 170 -3.39 -8.06 26.15
CA SER A 170 -4.34 -7.24 25.41
C SER A 170 -5.62 -7.99 25.03
N GLU A 171 -6.66 -7.20 24.83
CA GLU A 171 -7.93 -7.60 24.21
C GLU A 171 -8.28 -6.60 23.11
N ASN A 172 -8.41 -7.11 21.89
CA ASN A 172 -8.58 -6.31 20.69
C ASN A 172 -9.91 -6.67 20.01
N ARG A 173 -10.52 -5.67 19.36
CA ARG A 173 -11.66 -5.85 18.47
C ARG A 173 -11.32 -5.19 17.15
N ALA A 174 -11.47 -5.91 16.04
CA ALA A 174 -11.22 -5.37 14.72
C ALA A 174 -12.41 -5.63 13.78
N ALA A 175 -12.59 -4.74 12.83
CA ALA A 175 -13.58 -4.87 11.77
C ALA A 175 -12.98 -4.42 10.44
N LYS A 176 -13.34 -5.10 9.35
CA LYS A 176 -13.01 -4.66 8.00
C LYS A 176 -13.67 -3.32 7.75
N ILE A 177 -12.91 -2.42 7.15
CA ILE A 177 -13.41 -1.18 6.61
C ILE A 177 -14.12 -1.56 5.31
N ILE A 178 -15.43 -1.78 5.41
CA ILE A 178 -16.29 -1.94 4.25
C ILE A 178 -16.58 -0.52 3.74
N PRO A 179 -16.15 -0.15 2.53
CA PRO A 179 -16.35 1.20 2.04
C PRO A 179 -17.84 1.49 1.90
N VAL A 180 -18.36 2.35 2.76
CA VAL A 180 -19.65 3.02 2.60
C VAL A 180 -19.37 4.34 1.91
N LEU A 181 -19.79 4.46 0.64
CA LEU A 181 -19.63 5.63 -0.23
C LEU A 181 -19.72 6.98 0.52
N ALA A 182 -18.58 7.66 0.80
CA ALA A 182 -18.47 9.12 1.02
C ALA A 182 -17.01 9.63 1.22
N ALA A 183 -16.60 10.61 0.38
CA ALA A 183 -15.23 11.18 0.21
C ALA A 183 -14.22 10.18 -0.41
N PRO A 184 -13.17 10.58 -1.16
CA PRO A 184 -12.34 9.59 -1.88
C PRO A 184 -11.72 8.60 -0.88
N ASP A 185 -12.29 7.41 -0.86
CA ASP A 185 -12.16 6.34 0.14
C ASP A 185 -10.83 5.56 -0.01
N SER A 186 -9.97 5.98 -0.95
CA SER A 186 -8.62 5.45 -1.13
C SER A 186 -7.71 6.45 -1.84
N VAL A 187 -6.38 6.30 -1.71
CA VAL A 187 -5.39 7.13 -2.42
C VAL A 187 -5.58 7.05 -3.94
N GLU A 188 -6.01 5.89 -4.46
CA GLU A 188 -6.37 5.72 -5.86
C GLU A 188 -7.56 6.62 -6.26
N GLN A 189 -8.58 6.74 -5.41
CA GLN A 189 -9.71 7.63 -5.68
C GLN A 189 -9.32 9.11 -5.57
N GLU A 190 -8.43 9.47 -4.64
CA GLU A 190 -7.85 10.81 -4.56
C GLU A 190 -7.12 11.16 -5.87
N LEU A 191 -6.27 10.26 -6.34
CA LEU A 191 -5.51 10.43 -7.58
C LEU A 191 -6.42 10.49 -8.82
N VAL A 192 -7.46 9.66 -8.90
CA VAL A 192 -8.48 9.76 -9.96
C VAL A 192 -9.21 11.10 -9.88
N ALA A 193 -9.51 11.61 -8.69
CA ALA A 193 -10.13 12.92 -8.53
C ALA A 193 -9.17 14.05 -8.95
N LEU A 194 -7.87 13.92 -8.67
CA LEU A 194 -6.85 14.88 -9.09
C LEU A 194 -6.69 14.89 -10.62
N GLU A 195 -6.66 13.73 -11.27
CA GLU A 195 -6.65 13.61 -12.74
C GLU A 195 -7.85 14.32 -13.38
N ASN A 196 -9.05 14.06 -12.87
CA ASN A 196 -10.26 14.71 -13.37
C ASN A 196 -10.27 16.22 -13.09
N ALA A 197 -9.72 16.65 -11.96
CA ALA A 197 -9.58 18.07 -11.65
C ALA A 197 -8.53 18.76 -12.54
N TRP A 198 -7.47 18.04 -12.92
CA TRP A 198 -6.46 18.51 -13.86
C TRP A 198 -7.06 18.71 -15.26
N ALA A 199 -7.78 17.72 -15.76
CA ALA A 199 -8.53 17.80 -17.01
C ALA A 199 -9.55 18.97 -17.01
N ALA A 200 -10.29 19.15 -15.91
CA ALA A 200 -11.23 20.25 -15.77
C ALA A 200 -10.55 21.63 -15.77
N ALA A 201 -9.33 21.74 -15.24
CA ALA A 201 -8.56 22.98 -15.23
C ALA A 201 -8.20 23.44 -16.65
N TYR A 202 -7.87 22.52 -17.57
CA TYR A 202 -7.64 22.84 -18.98
C TYR A 202 -8.89 23.44 -19.66
N VAL A 203 -10.07 22.85 -19.41
CA VAL A 203 -11.35 23.35 -19.98
C VAL A 203 -11.72 24.71 -19.39
N ALA A 204 -11.48 24.91 -18.09
CA ALA A 204 -11.78 26.16 -17.40
C ALA A 204 -10.74 27.27 -17.61
N ALA A 205 -9.61 26.97 -18.27
CA ALA A 205 -8.42 27.82 -18.30
C ALA A 205 -7.94 28.24 -16.89
N ASP A 206 -8.03 27.33 -15.92
CA ASP A 206 -7.64 27.58 -14.53
C ASP A 206 -6.13 27.34 -14.32
N VAL A 207 -5.36 28.36 -14.69
CA VAL A 207 -3.88 28.37 -14.55
C VAL A 207 -3.44 28.14 -13.11
N LYS A 208 -4.21 28.58 -12.11
CA LYS A 208 -3.85 28.40 -10.69
C LYS A 208 -4.01 26.95 -10.26
N MET A 209 -5.04 26.27 -10.76
CA MET A 209 -5.23 24.86 -10.49
C MET A 209 -4.13 24.02 -11.16
N LEU A 210 -3.78 24.31 -12.42
CA LEU A 210 -2.63 23.67 -13.09
C LEU A 210 -1.35 23.88 -12.30
N ASP A 211 -1.04 25.12 -11.91
CA ASP A 211 0.16 25.44 -11.14
C ASP A 211 0.26 24.68 -9.82
N ARG A 212 -0.89 24.37 -9.20
CA ARG A 212 -0.94 23.58 -7.97
C ARG A 212 -0.70 22.09 -8.22
N LEU A 213 -1.29 21.55 -9.30
CA LEU A 213 -1.27 20.12 -9.61
C LEU A 213 0.03 19.68 -10.26
N GLU A 214 0.65 20.52 -11.08
CA GLU A 214 1.94 20.26 -11.71
C GLU A 214 3.08 20.65 -10.76
N ALA A 215 4.02 19.72 -10.54
CA ALA A 215 5.26 20.02 -9.83
C ALA A 215 6.14 20.96 -10.65
N GLU A 216 7.06 21.68 -9.99
CA GLU A 216 7.96 22.62 -10.67
C GLU A 216 8.79 21.96 -11.78
N GLU A 217 9.22 20.72 -11.55
CA GLU A 217 9.96 19.91 -12.52
C GLU A 217 9.09 19.13 -13.51
N TRP A 218 7.77 19.37 -13.54
CA TRP A 218 6.89 18.60 -14.41
C TRP A 218 7.27 18.74 -15.88
N ILE A 219 7.30 17.59 -16.55
CA ILE A 219 7.56 17.47 -17.98
C ILE A 219 6.47 16.64 -18.67
N CYS A 220 6.09 17.04 -19.87
CA CYS A 220 5.19 16.30 -20.73
C CYS A 220 5.88 15.93 -22.04
N THR A 221 5.89 14.64 -22.38
CA THR A 221 6.22 14.19 -23.73
C THR A 221 4.93 14.11 -24.54
N SER A 222 4.76 15.01 -25.50
CA SER A 222 3.58 15.07 -26.37
C SER A 222 3.51 13.88 -27.32
N ALA A 223 2.36 13.66 -27.94
CA ALA A 223 2.20 12.62 -28.96
C ALA A 223 3.05 12.82 -30.22
N LYS A 224 3.70 13.98 -30.37
CA LYS A 224 4.68 14.27 -31.43
C LYS A 224 6.13 14.00 -30.99
N GLY A 225 6.34 13.61 -29.73
CA GLY A 225 7.66 13.41 -29.12
C GLY A 225 8.33 14.70 -28.64
N GLU A 226 7.62 15.82 -28.63
CA GLU A 226 8.11 17.08 -28.10
C GLU A 226 8.04 17.05 -26.56
N VAL A 227 9.05 17.61 -25.89
CA VAL A 227 9.05 17.72 -24.42
C VAL A 227 8.71 19.15 -24.04
N ILE A 228 7.65 19.31 -23.25
CA ILE A 228 7.13 20.59 -22.74
C ILE A 228 7.27 20.59 -21.22
N GLY A 229 7.64 21.72 -20.64
CA GLY A 229 7.69 21.89 -19.19
C GLY A 229 6.54 22.73 -18.66
N LYS A 230 6.31 22.69 -17.35
CA LYS A 230 5.24 23.42 -16.66
C LYS A 230 5.13 24.90 -17.06
N ALA A 231 6.25 25.62 -17.10
CA ALA A 231 6.23 27.05 -17.42
C ALA A 231 5.67 27.36 -18.82
N ASP A 232 5.92 26.50 -19.80
CA ASP A 232 5.37 26.65 -21.15
C ASP A 232 3.88 26.29 -21.17
N ASP A 233 3.48 25.23 -20.46
CA ASP A 233 2.07 24.81 -20.38
C ASP A 233 1.19 25.87 -19.71
N LEU A 234 1.61 26.39 -18.56
CA LEU A 234 0.92 27.48 -17.87
C LEU A 234 0.84 28.74 -18.71
N ARG A 235 1.90 29.10 -19.44
CA ARG A 235 1.89 30.25 -20.35
C ARG A 235 0.89 30.06 -21.48
N ASP A 236 0.95 28.91 -22.14
CA ASP A 236 0.12 28.62 -23.31
C ASP A 236 -1.36 28.52 -22.92
N LEU A 237 -1.69 28.07 -21.69
CA LEU A 237 -3.05 28.18 -21.16
C LEU A 237 -3.44 29.63 -20.83
N ALA A 238 -2.54 30.39 -20.19
CA ALA A 238 -2.82 31.76 -19.73
C ALA A 238 -3.03 32.76 -20.87
N ASP A 239 -2.27 32.65 -21.96
CA ASP A 239 -2.40 33.52 -23.14
C ASP A 239 -3.46 33.02 -24.14
N GLY A 240 -4.04 31.84 -23.88
CA GLY A 240 -5.05 31.21 -24.72
C GLY A 240 -4.50 30.65 -26.03
N SER A 241 -3.18 30.43 -26.13
CA SER A 241 -2.57 29.63 -27.18
C SER A 241 -3.14 28.23 -27.18
N PHE A 242 -3.34 27.63 -26.01
CA PHE A 242 -4.10 26.39 -25.84
C PHE A 242 -5.51 26.70 -25.34
N LYS A 243 -6.52 26.14 -26.01
CA LYS A 243 -7.92 26.22 -25.59
C LYS A 243 -8.61 24.89 -25.77
N ALA A 244 -9.13 24.32 -24.70
CA ALA A 244 -9.94 23.10 -24.73
C ALA A 244 -11.41 23.41 -24.47
N THR A 245 -12.30 22.73 -25.21
CA THR A 245 -13.75 22.69 -24.94
C THR A 245 -14.20 21.33 -24.41
N VAL A 246 -13.39 20.30 -24.66
CA VAL A 246 -13.51 18.97 -24.08
C VAL A 246 -12.11 18.53 -23.69
N PHE A 247 -11.96 18.04 -22.46
CA PHE A 247 -10.76 17.40 -21.95
C PHE A 247 -11.23 16.39 -20.91
N GLU A 248 -11.35 15.12 -21.31
CA GLU A 248 -12.01 14.08 -20.52
C GLU A 248 -11.10 12.88 -20.32
N MET A 249 -11.02 12.39 -19.08
CA MET A 249 -10.27 11.21 -18.70
C MET A 249 -11.20 10.00 -18.55
N SER A 250 -10.76 8.85 -19.06
CA SER A 250 -11.48 7.58 -19.02
C SER A 250 -10.52 6.41 -18.95
N ASP A 251 -11.00 5.22 -18.56
CA ASP A 251 -10.17 4.00 -18.39
C ASP A 251 -8.92 4.24 -17.51
N LEU A 252 -9.08 5.05 -16.45
CA LEU A 252 -8.00 5.34 -15.51
C LEU A 252 -7.66 4.10 -14.69
N LYS A 253 -6.38 3.76 -14.63
CA LYS A 253 -5.80 2.72 -13.79
C LYS A 253 -4.64 3.29 -13.00
N VAL A 254 -4.71 3.16 -11.69
CA VAL A 254 -3.72 3.71 -10.75
C VAL A 254 -2.87 2.57 -10.19
N GLN A 255 -1.55 2.77 -10.17
CA GLN A 255 -0.58 1.89 -9.49
C GLN A 255 0.24 2.73 -8.53
N ILE A 256 0.28 2.34 -7.25
CA ILE A 256 0.95 3.09 -6.18
C ILE A 256 2.24 2.38 -5.77
N TYR A 257 3.31 3.18 -5.66
CA TYR A 257 4.66 2.77 -5.30
C TYR A 257 5.20 3.71 -4.20
N GLY A 258 4.78 3.47 -2.95
CA GLY A 258 5.12 4.36 -1.83
C GLY A 258 4.52 5.76 -2.03
N ASP A 259 5.39 6.77 -2.12
CA ASP A 259 5.00 8.16 -2.37
C ASP A 259 4.88 8.50 -3.87
N THR A 260 5.03 7.52 -4.77
CA THR A 260 4.88 7.71 -6.22
C THR A 260 3.65 6.96 -6.72
N ALA A 261 2.93 7.51 -7.69
CA ALA A 261 1.88 6.81 -8.40
C ALA A 261 2.08 6.91 -9.92
N VAL A 262 1.75 5.83 -10.61
CA VAL A 262 1.70 5.78 -12.08
C VAL A 262 0.25 5.57 -12.48
N ILE A 263 -0.28 6.49 -13.27
CA ILE A 263 -1.64 6.47 -13.75
C ILE A 263 -1.62 6.28 -15.26
N THR A 264 -2.38 5.33 -15.75
CA THR A 264 -2.57 5.13 -17.19
C THR A 264 -4.04 5.33 -17.53
N GLY A 265 -4.33 5.81 -18.73
CA GLY A 265 -5.71 6.04 -19.13
C GLY A 265 -5.89 6.44 -20.58
N ARG A 266 -7.09 6.93 -20.87
CA ARG A 266 -7.51 7.46 -22.16
C ARG A 266 -8.02 8.89 -22.00
N GLN A 267 -7.40 9.82 -22.72
CA GLN A 267 -7.71 11.24 -22.73
C GLN A 267 -8.40 11.61 -24.04
N THR A 268 -9.56 12.25 -23.99
CA THR A 268 -10.30 12.75 -25.17
C THR A 268 -10.34 14.26 -25.15
N GLU A 269 -9.89 14.88 -26.24
CA GLU A 269 -9.74 16.32 -26.35
C GLU A 269 -10.45 16.89 -27.57
N LYS A 270 -11.14 18.02 -27.36
CA LYS A 270 -11.51 18.96 -28.42
C LYS A 270 -10.87 20.28 -28.11
N ALA A 271 -9.76 20.58 -28.78
CA ALA A 271 -8.91 21.70 -28.45
C ALA A 271 -8.37 22.40 -29.69
N THR A 272 -7.88 23.63 -29.48
CA THR A 272 -7.10 24.38 -30.46
C THR A 272 -5.77 24.77 -29.87
N TYR A 273 -4.72 24.73 -30.68
CA TYR A 273 -3.40 25.22 -30.32
C TYR A 273 -2.93 26.26 -31.35
N LYS A 274 -2.68 27.49 -30.89
CA LYS A 274 -2.30 28.66 -31.72
C LYS A 274 -3.25 28.89 -32.91
N GLY A 275 -4.54 28.62 -32.70
CA GLY A 275 -5.60 28.78 -33.70
C GLY A 275 -5.83 27.57 -34.61
N GLU A 276 -4.99 26.55 -34.56
CA GLU A 276 -5.13 25.31 -35.33
C GLU A 276 -5.84 24.22 -34.53
N ASP A 277 -6.55 23.31 -35.22
CA ASP A 277 -7.21 22.18 -34.56
C ASP A 277 -6.18 21.23 -33.94
N ALA A 278 -6.36 20.97 -32.64
CA ALA A 278 -5.53 20.08 -31.84
C ALA A 278 -6.35 18.90 -31.28
N SER A 279 -7.60 18.71 -31.74
CA SER A 279 -8.48 17.66 -31.25
C SER A 279 -7.91 16.26 -31.51
N ALA A 280 -7.92 15.43 -30.48
CA ALA A 280 -7.34 14.10 -30.52
C ALA A 280 -7.86 13.20 -29.40
N VAL A 281 -7.53 11.92 -29.52
CA VAL A 281 -7.65 10.95 -28.44
C VAL A 281 -6.28 10.36 -28.17
N HIS A 282 -5.90 10.28 -26.90
CA HIS A 282 -4.61 9.82 -26.46
C HIS A 282 -4.71 8.66 -25.47
N ARG A 283 -3.71 7.78 -25.50
CA ARG A 283 -3.32 6.95 -24.35
C ARG A 283 -2.26 7.71 -23.57
N ILE A 284 -2.46 7.79 -22.26
CA ILE A 284 -1.65 8.60 -21.36
C ILE A 284 -0.95 7.72 -20.31
N THR A 285 0.22 8.19 -19.87
CA THR A 285 0.88 7.74 -18.65
C THR A 285 1.33 8.96 -17.88
N ASP A 286 0.74 9.17 -16.71
CA ASP A 286 1.06 10.25 -15.80
C ASP A 286 1.72 9.70 -14.54
N VAL A 287 2.74 10.39 -14.06
CA VAL A 287 3.48 10.04 -12.85
C VAL A 287 3.28 11.13 -11.84
N TRP A 288 2.75 10.75 -10.68
CA TRP A 288 2.49 11.62 -9.55
C TRP A 288 3.45 11.32 -8.42
N LEU A 289 3.87 12.34 -7.70
CA LEU A 289 4.72 12.23 -6.52
C LEU A 289 4.09 12.99 -5.36
N ARG A 290 4.08 12.36 -4.19
CA ARG A 290 3.59 12.95 -2.95
C ARG A 290 4.72 13.62 -2.19
N ARG A 291 4.60 14.93 -1.97
CA ARG A 291 5.53 15.75 -1.18
C ARG A 291 4.76 16.57 -0.17
N ASP A 292 5.25 16.58 1.07
CA ASP A 292 4.62 17.34 2.17
C ASP A 292 3.11 17.05 2.31
N GLY A 293 2.73 15.79 2.09
CA GLY A 293 1.34 15.33 2.17
C GLY A 293 0.45 15.74 0.99
N ARG A 294 1.01 16.21 -0.13
CA ARG A 294 0.25 16.60 -1.34
C ARG A 294 0.80 15.90 -2.58
N TRP A 295 -0.10 15.42 -3.43
CA TRP A 295 0.24 14.85 -4.74
C TRP A 295 0.40 15.94 -5.78
N GLN A 296 1.46 15.82 -6.59
CA GLN A 296 1.69 16.65 -7.77
C GLN A 296 2.19 15.78 -8.92
N ALA A 297 1.74 16.07 -10.14
CA ALA A 297 2.24 15.44 -11.34
C ALA A 297 3.68 15.87 -11.58
N ILE A 298 4.57 14.92 -11.87
CA ILE A 298 5.98 15.16 -12.18
C ILE A 298 6.34 14.77 -13.62
N ALA A 299 5.54 13.93 -14.26
CA ALA A 299 5.75 13.58 -15.67
C ALA A 299 4.46 13.13 -16.34
N SER A 300 4.35 13.40 -17.64
CA SER A 300 3.28 12.95 -18.52
C SER A 300 3.84 12.43 -19.83
N HIS A 301 3.21 11.41 -20.40
CA HIS A 301 3.53 10.90 -21.73
C HIS A 301 2.25 10.58 -22.49
N LEU A 302 2.11 11.15 -23.68
CA LEU A 302 0.96 10.94 -24.54
C LEU A 302 1.36 10.16 -25.79
N SER A 303 0.53 9.22 -26.18
CA SER A 303 0.56 8.60 -27.50
C SER A 303 -0.81 8.73 -28.15
N ARG A 304 -0.86 9.03 -29.45
CA ARG A 304 -2.16 9.15 -30.15
C ARG A 304 -2.80 7.77 -30.24
N GLU A 305 -4.07 7.66 -29.85
CA GLU A 305 -4.83 6.42 -30.02
C GLU A 305 -4.94 6.11 -31.51
N ALA A 306 -4.54 4.89 -31.90
CA ALA A 306 -4.62 4.47 -33.29
C ALA A 306 -6.07 4.43 -33.76
N ALA A 307 -6.33 4.80 -35.01
CA ALA A 307 -7.64 4.57 -35.61
C ALA A 307 -7.93 3.06 -35.57
N ALA A 308 -9.16 2.69 -35.21
CA ALA A 308 -9.58 1.30 -35.30
C ALA A 308 -9.37 0.79 -36.74
N PRO A 309 -8.82 -0.43 -36.92
CA PRO A 309 -8.54 -0.99 -38.23
C PRO A 309 -9.80 -1.21 -39.08
#